data_AF-A0A7K9BQT9-F1
#
_entry.id   AF-A0A7K9BQT9-F1
#
_cell.length_a   1.000
_cell.length_b   1.000
_cell.length_c   1.000
_cell.angle_alpha   90.00
_cell.angle_beta   90.00
_cell.angle_gamma   90.00
#
_symmetry.space_group_name_H-M   'P 1'
#
loop_
_entity.id
_entity.type
_entity.pdbx_description
1 polymer ?
#
loop_
_entity_poly.entity_id
_entity_poly.type
_entity_poly.pdbx_seq_one_letter_code
_entity_poly.pdbx_strand_id
1 'polypeptide(L)'
;KSVFFSAAYLMLVFGIQHFMKQRRGYQLRTPLILWSFSLSLFSAIGAVRIWKQMALILSTKGLKQSVCSQSFYVHPISKLWIYLFVLSKLLEPGDTMFIVLRKKKLIFLNWYHHSTTLIVTWYGYKDMVAGIGWPAALNFSIHAITYLYYTVRAAGFQVPRSIAMAITSSQVLQMLIYVIMNILIIFWMEDKVCHTTWTIVFLTSVLYVSFLVLFCNYFFHTYLRSTQKSKRE
;
A
#
# COMPACT_ATOMS: atom_id res chain seq x y z
N LYS A 1 -14.80 2.98 -14.79
CA LYS A 1 -14.19 4.30 -14.45
C LYS A 1 -12.81 4.15 -13.80
N SER A 2 -12.62 3.32 -12.77
CA SER A 2 -11.29 3.03 -12.17
C SER A 2 -10.25 2.48 -13.16
N VAL A 3 -10.64 1.55 -14.04
CA VAL A 3 -9.76 1.01 -15.10
C VAL A 3 -9.27 2.11 -16.04
N PHE A 4 -10.12 3.10 -16.36
CA PHE A 4 -9.75 4.24 -17.18
C PHE A 4 -8.73 5.14 -16.49
N PHE A 5 -8.90 5.43 -15.19
CA PHE A 5 -7.90 6.19 -14.43
C PHE A 5 -6.55 5.47 -14.34
N SER A 6 -6.56 4.15 -14.13
CA SER A 6 -5.34 3.34 -14.09
C SER A 6 -4.66 3.27 -15.47
N ALA A 7 -5.42 3.10 -16.54
CA ALA A 7 -4.90 3.12 -17.91
C ALA A 7 -4.34 4.50 -18.31
N ALA A 8 -5.05 5.59 -17.98
CA ALA A 8 -4.59 6.96 -18.19
C ALA A 8 -3.29 7.23 -17.40
N TYR A 9 -3.22 6.75 -16.16
CA TYR A 9 -2.00 6.83 -15.35
C TYR A 9 -0.83 6.09 -16.01
N LEU A 10 -1.01 4.86 -16.47
CA LEU A 10 0.05 4.11 -17.16
C LEU A 10 0.51 4.81 -18.44
N MET A 11 -0.44 5.30 -19.25
CA MET A 11 -0.12 6.08 -20.46
C MET A 11 0.67 7.34 -20.13
N LEU A 12 0.28 8.08 -19.08
CA LEU A 12 1.00 9.26 -18.63
C LEU A 12 2.40 8.92 -18.13
N VAL A 13 2.57 7.88 -17.31
CA VAL A 13 3.88 7.48 -16.78
C VAL A 13 4.83 7.08 -17.90
N PHE A 14 4.41 6.19 -18.81
CA PHE A 14 5.26 5.74 -19.92
C PHE A 14 5.47 6.85 -20.96
N GLY A 15 4.48 7.71 -21.17
CA GLY A 15 4.60 8.90 -22.03
C GLY A 15 5.61 9.91 -21.49
N ILE A 16 5.52 10.27 -20.21
CA ILE A 16 6.49 11.16 -19.55
C ILE A 16 7.88 10.50 -19.53
N GLN A 17 7.97 9.19 -19.31
CA GLN A 17 9.24 8.46 -19.35
C GLN A 17 9.90 8.53 -20.74
N HIS A 18 9.10 8.40 -21.81
CA HIS A 18 9.59 8.54 -23.18
C HIS A 18 10.06 9.98 -23.47
N PHE A 19 9.26 10.97 -23.09
CA PHE A 19 9.59 12.40 -23.26
C PHE A 19 10.85 12.80 -22.47
N MET A 20 11.01 12.28 -21.26
CA MET A 20 12.17 12.55 -20.41
C MET A 20 13.47 11.89 -20.92
N LYS A 21 13.44 10.97 -21.90
CA LYS A 21 14.66 10.36 -22.46
C LYS A 21 15.66 11.43 -22.91
N GLN A 22 15.18 12.47 -23.60
CA GLN A 22 16.03 13.52 -24.17
C GLN A 22 16.34 14.71 -23.23
N ARG A 23 15.77 14.77 -22.02
CA ARG A 23 15.97 15.91 -21.08
C ARG A 23 16.91 15.58 -19.92
N ARG A 24 17.47 16.58 -19.22
CA ARG A 24 18.18 16.34 -17.95
C ARG A 24 17.16 16.10 -16.82
N GLY A 25 17.55 15.31 -15.81
CA GLY A 25 16.67 15.04 -14.66
C GLY A 25 16.50 16.28 -13.78
N TYR A 26 15.28 16.53 -13.30
CA TYR A 26 14.99 17.71 -12.48
C TYR A 26 15.43 17.50 -11.01
N GLN A 27 15.90 18.56 -10.36
CA GLN A 27 16.23 18.56 -8.94
C GLN A 27 14.98 18.85 -8.08
N LEU A 28 14.05 17.89 -8.02
CA LEU A 28 12.78 18.02 -7.29
C LEU A 28 12.91 17.61 -5.81
N ARG A 29 14.01 17.97 -5.15
CA ARG A 29 14.30 17.51 -3.78
C ARG A 29 13.31 18.10 -2.76
N THR A 30 13.12 19.42 -2.74
CA THR A 30 12.20 20.10 -1.82
C THR A 30 10.74 19.69 -2.02
N PRO A 31 10.20 19.66 -3.27
CA PRO A 31 8.85 19.16 -3.50
C PRO A 31 8.66 17.70 -3.06
N LEU A 32 9.66 16.84 -3.27
CA LEU A 32 9.60 15.44 -2.83
C LEU A 32 9.58 15.31 -1.30
N ILE A 33 10.38 16.11 -0.59
CA ILE A 33 10.37 16.15 0.89
C ILE A 33 8.97 16.54 1.37
N LEU A 34 8.42 17.64 0.85
CA LEU A 34 7.10 18.13 1.27
C LEU A 34 5.99 17.10 0.96
N TRP A 35 6.06 16.49 -0.22
CA TRP A 35 5.13 15.45 -0.65
C TRP A 35 5.18 14.22 0.25
N SER A 36 6.36 13.63 0.43
CA SER A 36 6.55 12.45 1.28
C SER A 36 6.19 12.75 2.74
N PHE A 37 6.52 13.93 3.26
CA PHE A 37 6.17 14.32 4.62
C PHE A 37 4.65 14.44 4.80
N SER A 38 3.96 15.06 3.83
CA SER A 38 2.51 15.20 3.84
C SER A 38 1.81 13.83 3.83
N LEU A 39 2.28 12.90 2.99
CA LEU A 39 1.76 11.53 2.96
C LEU A 39 2.06 10.75 4.24
N SER A 40 3.23 10.97 4.86
CA SER A 40 3.56 10.37 6.15
C SER A 40 2.63 10.85 7.26
N LEU A 41 2.41 12.16 7.37
CA LEU A 41 1.51 12.74 8.37
C LEU A 41 0.07 12.29 8.17
N PHE A 42 -0.41 12.35 6.92
CA PHE A 42 -1.73 11.84 6.55
C PHE A 42 -1.91 10.37 6.97
N SER A 43 -0.90 9.54 6.68
CA SER A 43 -0.93 8.11 7.01
C SER A 43 -0.88 7.86 8.51
N ALA A 44 -0.10 8.65 9.27
CA ALA A 44 -0.02 8.54 10.73
C ALA A 44 -1.36 8.89 11.40
N ILE A 45 -2.01 9.97 10.97
CA ILE A 45 -3.33 10.36 11.50
C ILE A 45 -4.36 9.29 11.13
N GLY A 46 -4.33 8.79 9.87
CA GLY A 46 -5.20 7.71 9.42
C GLY A 46 -5.03 6.43 10.23
N ALA A 47 -3.78 6.04 10.51
CA ALA A 47 -3.44 4.87 11.33
C ALA A 47 -4.06 4.98 12.73
N VAL A 48 -3.85 6.09 13.44
CA VAL A 48 -4.38 6.28 14.80
C VAL A 48 -5.92 6.20 14.81
N ARG A 49 -6.57 6.83 13.83
CA ARG A 49 -8.04 6.89 13.76
C ARG A 49 -8.65 5.54 13.43
N ILE A 50 -8.10 4.83 12.44
CA ILE A 50 -8.58 3.50 12.06
C ILE A 50 -8.26 2.47 13.16
N TRP A 51 -7.06 2.50 13.75
CA TRP A 51 -6.68 1.54 14.78
C TRP A 51 -7.54 1.66 16.04
N LYS A 52 -7.89 2.89 16.44
CA LYS A 52 -8.83 3.13 17.55
C LYS A 52 -10.18 2.45 17.29
N GLN A 53 -10.72 2.56 16.07
CA GLN A 53 -11.97 1.88 15.72
C GLN A 53 -11.81 0.36 15.64
N MET A 54 -10.68 -0.13 15.08
CA MET A 54 -10.42 -1.57 14.99
C MET A 54 -10.29 -2.21 16.36
N ALA A 55 -9.59 -1.56 17.29
CA ALA A 55 -9.51 -2.02 18.68
C ALA A 55 -10.90 -2.11 19.32
N LEU A 56 -11.75 -1.09 19.14
CA LEU A 56 -13.11 -1.10 19.66
C LEU A 56 -13.94 -2.27 19.10
N ILE A 57 -13.91 -2.50 17.78
CA ILE A 57 -14.66 -3.58 17.15
C ILE A 57 -14.11 -4.94 17.59
N LEU A 58 -12.80 -5.08 17.69
CA LEU A 58 -12.15 -6.32 18.12
C LEU A 58 -12.52 -6.67 19.57
N SER A 59 -12.51 -5.69 20.47
CA SER A 59 -12.87 -5.89 21.89
C SER A 59 -14.36 -6.13 22.12
N THR A 60 -15.24 -5.59 21.28
CA THR A 60 -16.71 -5.68 21.48
C THR A 60 -17.37 -6.81 20.70
N LYS A 61 -16.88 -7.12 19.48
CA LYS A 61 -17.51 -8.08 18.56
C LYS A 61 -16.60 -9.25 18.17
N GLY A 62 -15.34 -9.23 18.60
CA GLY A 62 -14.37 -10.28 18.32
C GLY A 62 -13.77 -10.25 16.91
N LEU A 63 -12.81 -11.14 16.66
CA LEU A 63 -12.01 -11.20 15.44
C LEU A 63 -12.87 -11.51 14.20
N LYS A 64 -13.72 -12.56 14.28
CA LYS A 64 -14.58 -13.02 13.17
C LYS A 64 -15.44 -11.89 12.63
N GLN A 65 -16.09 -11.15 13.52
CA GLN A 65 -16.97 -10.06 13.10
C GLN A 65 -16.18 -8.82 12.63
N SER A 66 -14.97 -8.57 13.16
CA SER A 66 -14.11 -7.49 12.66
C SER A 66 -13.64 -7.70 11.20
N VAL A 67 -13.49 -8.96 10.80
CA VAL A 67 -13.03 -9.37 9.45
C VAL A 67 -14.21 -9.53 8.48
N CYS A 68 -15.32 -10.13 8.93
CA CYS A 68 -16.44 -10.47 8.05
C CYS A 68 -17.60 -9.45 8.02
N SER A 69 -17.66 -8.50 8.97
CA SER A 69 -18.76 -7.54 9.00
C SER A 69 -18.40 -6.16 8.44
N GLN A 70 -19.43 -5.48 7.94
CA GLN A 70 -19.38 -4.08 7.55
C GLN A 70 -19.50 -3.12 8.74
N SER A 71 -19.38 -3.62 10.00
CA SER A 71 -19.49 -2.79 11.23
C SER A 71 -18.56 -1.57 11.22
N PHE A 72 -17.46 -1.64 10.47
CA PHE A 72 -16.51 -0.54 10.33
C PHE A 72 -17.10 0.68 9.59
N TYR A 73 -18.09 0.48 8.70
CA TYR A 73 -18.74 1.56 7.94
C TYR A 73 -19.83 2.30 8.73
N VAL A 74 -20.25 1.76 9.88
CA VAL A 74 -21.32 2.34 10.71
C VAL A 74 -20.88 3.67 11.34
N HIS A 75 -19.60 3.77 11.74
CA HIS A 75 -19.09 5.01 12.31
C HIS A 75 -18.72 6.03 11.22
N PRO A 76 -19.21 7.28 11.31
CA PRO A 76 -19.00 8.31 10.29
C PRO A 76 -17.52 8.67 10.12
N ILE A 77 -16.76 8.67 11.22
CA ILE A 77 -15.32 8.93 11.22
C ILE A 77 -14.60 7.85 10.39
N SER A 78 -14.92 6.58 10.63
CA SER A 78 -14.29 5.43 9.94
C SER A 78 -14.62 5.42 8.45
N LYS A 79 -15.87 5.73 8.10
CA LYS A 79 -16.31 5.89 6.71
C LYS A 79 -15.53 7.00 5.98
N LEU A 80 -15.33 8.15 6.64
CA LEU A 80 -14.52 9.25 6.11
C LEU A 80 -13.07 8.82 5.88
N TRP A 81 -12.44 8.14 6.85
CA TRP A 81 -11.05 7.71 6.71
C TRP A 81 -10.84 6.63 5.65
N ILE A 82 -11.82 5.76 5.39
CA ILE A 82 -11.78 4.85 4.24
C ILE A 82 -11.88 5.63 2.93
N TYR A 83 -12.78 6.61 2.85
CA TYR A 83 -12.88 7.44 1.66
C TYR A 83 -11.56 8.16 1.37
N LEU A 84 -10.94 8.74 2.41
CA LEU A 84 -9.62 9.36 2.32
C LEU A 84 -8.52 8.34 1.96
N PHE A 85 -8.59 7.11 2.44
CA PHE A 85 -7.68 6.02 2.06
C PHE A 85 -7.78 5.70 0.57
N VAL A 86 -8.99 5.60 0.02
CA VAL A 86 -9.19 5.37 -1.42
C VAL A 86 -8.68 6.56 -2.23
N LEU A 87 -8.92 7.79 -1.75
CA LEU A 87 -8.40 9.00 -2.37
C LEU A 87 -6.87 9.05 -2.33
N SER A 88 -6.23 8.56 -1.26
CA SER A 88 -4.77 8.50 -1.20
C SER A 88 -4.20 7.60 -2.30
N LYS A 89 -4.87 6.48 -2.64
CA LYS A 89 -4.46 5.61 -3.76
C LYS A 89 -4.53 6.28 -5.13
N LEU A 90 -5.32 7.34 -5.28
CA LEU A 90 -5.31 8.18 -6.49
C LEU A 90 -4.12 9.17 -6.50
N LEU A 91 -3.62 9.57 -5.32
CA LEU A 91 -2.52 10.53 -5.18
C LEU A 91 -1.13 9.87 -5.16
N GLU A 92 -1.00 8.69 -4.53
CA GLU A 92 0.22 7.87 -4.46
C GLU A 92 0.93 7.62 -5.81
N PRO A 93 0.24 7.48 -6.96
CA PRO A 93 0.89 7.37 -8.26
C PRO A 93 1.76 8.60 -8.62
N GLY A 94 1.59 9.73 -7.93
CA GLY A 94 2.50 10.88 -7.96
C GLY A 94 3.94 10.55 -7.56
N ASP A 95 4.18 9.53 -6.72
CA ASP A 95 5.53 9.05 -6.39
C ASP A 95 6.27 8.58 -7.64
N THR A 96 5.55 7.89 -8.53
CA THR A 96 6.07 7.43 -9.82
C THR A 96 6.43 8.61 -10.72
N MET A 97 5.64 9.68 -10.70
CA MET A 97 5.96 10.90 -11.44
C MET A 97 7.28 11.51 -10.96
N PHE A 98 7.51 11.61 -9.65
CA PHE A 98 8.79 12.09 -9.11
C PHE A 98 9.96 11.19 -9.49
N ILE A 99 9.78 9.86 -9.51
CA ILE A 99 10.82 8.91 -9.95
C ILE A 99 11.19 9.16 -11.42
N VAL A 100 10.19 9.28 -12.30
CA VAL A 100 10.40 9.49 -13.74
C VAL A 100 11.02 10.86 -14.01
N LEU A 101 10.54 11.93 -13.37
CA LEU A 101 11.05 13.30 -13.54
C LEU A 101 12.50 13.45 -13.06
N ARG A 102 12.91 12.65 -12.06
CA ARG A 102 14.29 12.59 -11.55
C ARG A 102 15.18 11.61 -12.32
N LYS A 103 14.69 10.99 -13.40
CA LYS A 103 15.39 9.93 -14.16
C LYS A 103 15.87 8.76 -13.30
N LYS A 104 15.10 8.39 -12.28
CA LYS A 104 15.38 7.18 -11.49
C LYS A 104 14.70 5.98 -12.15
N LYS A 105 15.29 4.79 -11.95
CA LYS A 105 14.77 3.54 -12.53
C LYS A 105 13.44 3.21 -11.88
N LEU A 106 12.37 3.24 -12.67
CA LEU A 106 11.06 2.75 -12.26
C LEU A 106 11.10 1.21 -12.23
N ILE A 107 10.96 0.64 -11.04
CA ILE A 107 10.93 -0.82 -10.85
C ILE A 107 9.52 -1.35 -11.12
N PHE A 108 9.43 -2.60 -11.61
CA PHE A 108 8.16 -3.26 -11.90
C PHE A 108 7.20 -3.24 -10.70
N LEU A 109 7.72 -3.59 -9.52
CA LEU A 109 6.97 -3.63 -8.27
C LEU A 109 6.22 -2.32 -7.99
N ASN A 110 6.84 -1.16 -8.25
CA ASN A 110 6.27 0.14 -7.94
C ASN A 110 5.02 0.44 -8.78
N TRP A 111 5.16 0.42 -10.11
CA TRP A 111 4.03 0.78 -10.97
C TRP A 111 2.95 -0.30 -10.97
N TYR A 112 3.32 -1.58 -10.87
CA TYR A 112 2.37 -2.68 -10.75
C TYR A 112 1.53 -2.53 -9.47
N HIS A 113 2.18 -2.31 -8.32
CA HIS A 113 1.51 -2.12 -7.04
C HIS A 113 0.58 -0.90 -7.05
N HIS A 114 1.04 0.29 -7.45
CA HIS A 114 0.19 1.49 -7.45
C HIS A 114 -1.00 1.36 -8.41
N SER A 115 -0.83 0.73 -9.57
CA SER A 115 -1.92 0.56 -10.54
C SER A 115 -2.97 -0.43 -10.05
N THR A 116 -2.55 -1.56 -9.46
CA THR A 116 -3.45 -2.60 -8.97
C THR A 116 -4.12 -2.21 -7.67
N THR A 117 -3.40 -1.62 -6.72
CA THR A 117 -4.00 -1.15 -5.45
C THR A 117 -5.03 -0.05 -5.67
N LEU A 118 -4.83 0.85 -6.64
CA LEU A 118 -5.84 1.84 -7.02
C LEU A 118 -7.13 1.16 -7.52
N ILE A 119 -7.01 0.15 -8.39
CA ILE A 119 -8.16 -0.57 -8.91
C ILE A 119 -8.89 -1.29 -7.77
N VAL A 120 -8.18 -2.08 -6.97
CA VAL A 120 -8.77 -2.89 -5.90
C VAL A 120 -9.44 -2.05 -4.84
N THR A 121 -8.80 -0.97 -4.38
CA THR A 121 -9.37 -0.12 -3.33
C THR A 121 -10.60 0.64 -3.82
N TRP A 122 -10.63 1.07 -5.08
CA TRP A 122 -11.81 1.70 -5.68
C TRP A 122 -13.00 0.73 -5.78
N TYR A 123 -12.75 -0.49 -6.28
CA TYR A 123 -13.80 -1.52 -6.33
C TYR A 123 -14.25 -1.93 -4.92
N GLY A 124 -13.31 -2.16 -4.01
CA GLY A 124 -13.60 -2.53 -2.62
C GLY A 124 -14.41 -1.49 -1.86
N TYR A 125 -14.19 -0.21 -2.12
CA TYR A 125 -14.99 0.87 -1.54
C TYR A 125 -16.41 0.93 -2.13
N LYS A 126 -16.54 0.81 -3.45
CA LYS A 126 -17.84 0.84 -4.13
C LYS A 126 -18.75 -0.30 -3.65
N ASP A 127 -18.18 -1.49 -3.50
CA ASP A 127 -18.92 -2.69 -3.08
C ASP A 127 -18.99 -2.80 -1.54
N MET A 128 -18.50 -1.79 -0.81
CA MET A 128 -18.43 -1.74 0.66
C MET A 128 -17.92 -3.05 1.27
N VAL A 129 -16.83 -3.59 0.71
CA VAL A 129 -16.30 -4.91 1.07
C VAL A 129 -16.07 -5.00 2.57
N ALA A 130 -16.60 -6.07 3.18
CA ALA A 130 -16.43 -6.33 4.60
C ALA A 130 -14.96 -6.51 4.96
N GLY A 131 -14.56 -6.09 6.17
CA GLY A 131 -13.19 -6.26 6.64
C GLY A 131 -12.14 -5.31 6.02
N ILE A 132 -12.54 -4.32 5.21
CA ILE A 132 -11.60 -3.34 4.63
C ILE A 132 -10.76 -2.59 5.68
N GLY A 133 -11.24 -2.53 6.93
CA GLY A 133 -10.56 -1.90 8.05
C GLY A 133 -9.17 -2.48 8.30
N TRP A 134 -9.00 -3.80 8.25
CA TRP A 134 -7.70 -4.46 8.50
C TRP A 134 -6.65 -4.10 7.44
N PRO A 135 -6.92 -4.25 6.12
CA PRO A 135 -6.03 -3.76 5.08
C PRO A 135 -5.69 -2.28 5.20
N ALA A 136 -6.68 -1.42 5.44
CA ALA A 136 -6.46 0.03 5.56
C ALA A 136 -5.59 0.37 6.78
N ALA A 137 -5.85 -0.26 7.93
CA ALA A 137 -5.15 -0.03 9.19
C ALA A 137 -3.65 -0.36 9.08
N LEU A 138 -3.34 -1.55 8.54
CA LEU A 138 -1.96 -2.00 8.34
C LEU A 138 -1.25 -1.16 7.27
N ASN A 139 -1.95 -0.80 6.19
CA ASN A 139 -1.37 0.03 5.14
C ASN A 139 -1.00 1.42 5.64
N PHE A 140 -1.89 2.09 6.39
CA PHE A 140 -1.60 3.39 6.97
C PHE A 140 -0.40 3.35 7.91
N SER A 141 -0.31 2.35 8.77
CA SER A 141 0.82 2.19 9.70
C SER A 141 2.16 2.06 8.97
N ILE A 142 2.21 1.22 7.94
CA ILE A 142 3.47 0.97 7.21
C ILE A 142 3.79 2.13 6.26
N HIS A 143 2.79 2.77 5.65
CA HIS A 143 2.99 3.97 4.84
C HIS A 143 3.48 5.15 5.69
N ALA A 144 2.98 5.34 6.91
CA ALA A 144 3.49 6.38 7.80
C ALA A 144 5.02 6.26 7.97
N ILE A 145 5.51 5.05 8.23
CA ILE A 145 6.94 4.75 8.42
C ILE A 145 7.71 4.84 7.09
N THR A 146 7.17 4.28 6.01
CA THR A 146 7.84 4.25 4.69
C THR A 146 8.03 5.65 4.12
N TYR A 147 6.99 6.49 4.18
CA TYR A 147 7.06 7.88 3.70
C TYR A 147 7.91 8.76 4.61
N LEU A 148 7.94 8.49 5.93
CA LEU A 148 8.87 9.16 6.83
C LEU A 148 10.32 8.85 6.44
N TYR A 149 10.61 7.57 6.16
CA TYR A 149 11.92 7.15 5.66
C TYR A 149 12.29 7.87 4.35
N TYR A 150 11.36 7.97 3.38
CA TYR A 150 11.61 8.72 2.15
C TYR A 150 11.84 10.21 2.37
N THR A 151 11.12 10.82 3.31
CA THR A 151 11.31 12.22 3.71
C THR A 151 12.72 12.45 4.24
N VAL A 152 13.16 11.61 5.18
CA VAL A 152 14.50 11.71 5.80
C VAL A 152 15.60 11.49 4.76
N ARG A 153 15.43 10.50 3.87
CA ARG A 153 16.36 10.24 2.75
C ARG A 153 16.39 11.40 1.75
N ALA A 154 15.24 11.99 1.43
CA ALA A 154 15.16 13.14 0.54
C ALA A 154 15.77 14.41 1.17
N ALA A 155 15.68 14.56 2.50
CA ALA A 155 16.35 15.63 3.25
C ALA A 155 17.88 15.47 3.27
N GLY A 156 18.42 14.31 2.90
CA GLY A 156 19.86 14.07 2.73
C GLY A 156 20.53 13.34 3.88
N PHE A 157 19.75 12.92 4.88
CA PHE A 157 20.28 12.15 5.99
C PHE A 157 20.62 10.72 5.56
N GLN A 158 21.77 10.24 6.01
CA GLN A 158 22.19 8.87 5.79
C GLN A 158 21.47 7.95 6.78
N VAL A 159 20.39 7.32 6.32
CA VAL A 159 19.69 6.30 7.11
C VAL A 159 20.41 4.95 7.01
N PRO A 160 20.68 4.24 8.13
CA PRO A 160 21.35 2.95 8.13
C PRO A 160 20.55 1.88 7.37
N ARG A 161 21.27 0.92 6.79
CA ARG A 161 20.70 -0.20 6.01
C ARG A 161 19.71 -1.03 6.82
N SER A 162 19.94 -1.19 8.13
CA SER A 162 19.09 -1.95 9.04
C SER A 162 17.66 -1.39 9.11
N ILE A 163 17.49 -0.07 9.08
CA ILE A 163 16.15 0.56 9.09
C ILE A 163 15.44 0.28 7.76
N ALA A 164 16.14 0.42 6.63
CA ALA A 164 15.55 0.09 5.33
C ALA A 164 15.13 -1.39 5.23
N MET A 165 15.95 -2.28 5.80
CA MET A 165 15.63 -3.70 5.90
C MET A 165 14.41 -3.94 6.79
N ALA A 166 14.33 -3.32 7.96
CA ALA A 166 13.18 -3.43 8.87
C ALA A 166 11.88 -2.97 8.20
N ILE A 167 11.89 -1.85 7.49
CA ILE A 167 10.72 -1.36 6.73
C ILE A 167 10.27 -2.37 5.68
N THR A 168 11.22 -2.90 4.90
CA THR A 168 10.90 -3.89 3.86
C THR A 168 10.38 -5.20 4.49
N SER A 169 10.94 -5.62 5.63
CA SER A 169 10.43 -6.76 6.39
C SER A 169 9.00 -6.53 6.90
N SER A 170 8.69 -5.32 7.38
CA SER A 170 7.33 -4.95 7.79
C SER A 170 6.36 -4.99 6.61
N GLN A 171 6.77 -4.57 5.41
CA GLN A 171 5.96 -4.67 4.19
C GLN A 171 5.69 -6.13 3.79
N VAL A 172 6.69 -7.01 3.91
CA VAL A 172 6.49 -8.46 3.68
C VAL A 172 5.50 -9.04 4.70
N LEU A 173 5.67 -8.70 5.99
CA LEU A 173 4.76 -9.14 7.05
C LEU A 173 3.33 -8.66 6.81
N GLN A 174 3.14 -7.44 6.32
CA GLN A 174 1.82 -6.93 5.92
C GLN A 174 1.17 -7.78 4.84
N MET A 175 1.91 -8.15 3.80
CA MET A 175 1.37 -9.01 2.73
C MET A 175 1.01 -10.40 3.26
N LEU A 176 1.81 -10.96 4.19
CA LEU A 176 1.46 -12.21 4.86
C LEU A 176 0.16 -12.11 5.65
N ILE A 177 -0.01 -11.03 6.43
CA ILE A 177 -1.25 -10.80 7.18
C ILE A 177 -2.45 -10.67 6.23
N TYR A 178 -2.30 -10.03 5.07
CA TYR A 178 -3.36 -9.94 4.07
C TYR A 178 -3.77 -11.30 3.51
N VAL A 179 -2.81 -12.17 3.23
CA VAL A 179 -3.09 -13.55 2.80
C VAL A 179 -3.81 -14.32 3.91
N ILE A 180 -3.36 -14.23 5.16
CA ILE A 180 -4.00 -14.90 6.31
C ILE A 180 -5.44 -14.41 6.49
N MET A 181 -5.67 -13.09 6.45
CA MET A 181 -7.02 -12.52 6.56
C MET A 181 -7.93 -13.02 5.44
N ASN A 182 -7.41 -13.12 4.22
CA ASN A 182 -8.17 -13.63 3.08
C ASN A 182 -8.54 -15.11 3.26
N ILE A 183 -7.62 -15.93 3.77
CA ILE A 183 -7.88 -17.34 4.12
C ILE A 183 -8.96 -17.44 5.21
N LEU A 184 -8.91 -16.60 6.24
CA LEU A 184 -9.94 -16.57 7.29
C LEU A 184 -11.32 -16.21 6.73
N ILE A 185 -11.40 -15.28 5.77
CA ILE A 185 -12.66 -14.95 5.08
C ILE A 185 -13.18 -16.18 4.32
N ILE A 186 -12.32 -16.97 3.68
CA ILE A 186 -12.70 -18.21 3.00
C ILE A 186 -13.31 -19.21 3.98
N PHE A 187 -12.65 -19.43 5.13
CA PHE A 187 -13.14 -20.35 6.16
C PHE A 187 -14.47 -19.92 6.80
N TRP A 188 -14.74 -18.61 6.89
CA TRP A 188 -15.97 -18.08 7.48
C TRP A 188 -17.03 -17.68 6.46
N MET A 189 -16.84 -18.03 5.18
CA MET A 189 -17.75 -17.62 4.11
C MET A 189 -19.08 -18.38 4.14
N GLU A 190 -19.09 -19.60 4.70
CA GLU A 190 -20.31 -20.40 4.90
C GLU A 190 -21.18 -19.87 6.04
N ASP A 191 -20.61 -19.06 6.94
CA ASP A 191 -21.37 -18.38 7.97
C ASP A 191 -22.11 -17.18 7.36
N LYS A 192 -23.42 -17.04 7.66
CA LYS A 192 -24.28 -15.90 7.26
C LYS A 192 -23.79 -14.52 7.73
N VAL A 193 -22.63 -14.45 8.39
CA VAL A 193 -22.00 -13.24 8.93
C VAL A 193 -21.12 -12.55 7.88
N CYS A 194 -20.62 -13.28 6.86
CA CYS A 194 -19.69 -12.73 5.87
C CYS A 194 -20.44 -12.31 4.58
N HIS A 195 -20.66 -11.00 4.42
CA HIS A 195 -21.22 -10.44 3.18
C HIS A 195 -20.11 -10.20 2.14
N THR A 196 -19.55 -11.27 1.58
CA THR A 196 -18.53 -11.20 0.52
C THR A 196 -18.82 -12.24 -0.57
N THR A 197 -18.53 -11.91 -1.82
CA THR A 197 -18.68 -12.84 -2.95
C THR A 197 -17.39 -13.60 -3.23
N TRP A 198 -17.51 -14.86 -3.69
CA TRP A 198 -16.37 -15.70 -4.10
C TRP A 198 -15.47 -15.02 -5.13
N THR A 199 -16.05 -14.23 -6.04
CA THR A 199 -15.29 -13.47 -7.05
C THR A 199 -14.34 -12.45 -6.41
N ILE A 200 -14.81 -11.68 -5.43
CA ILE A 200 -13.99 -10.67 -4.74
C ILE A 200 -12.89 -11.35 -3.93
N VAL A 201 -13.23 -12.44 -3.23
CA VAL A 201 -12.25 -13.22 -2.45
C VAL A 201 -11.16 -13.75 -3.37
N PHE A 202 -11.51 -14.46 -4.44
CA PHE A 202 -10.55 -15.01 -5.40
C PHE A 202 -9.63 -13.94 -6.00
N LEU A 203 -10.19 -12.83 -6.48
CA LEU A 203 -9.41 -11.73 -7.07
C LEU A 203 -8.44 -11.12 -6.04
N THR A 204 -8.89 -10.92 -4.80
CA THR A 204 -8.03 -10.40 -3.73
C THR A 204 -6.98 -11.41 -3.28
N SER A 205 -7.27 -12.71 -3.26
CA SER A 205 -6.28 -13.77 -2.98
C SER A 205 -5.14 -13.73 -4.00
N VAL A 206 -5.47 -13.72 -5.30
CA VAL A 206 -4.48 -13.70 -6.38
C VAL A 206 -3.57 -12.49 -6.25
N LEU A 207 -4.14 -11.33 -5.94
CA LEU A 207 -3.38 -10.08 -5.81
C LEU A 207 -2.48 -10.07 -4.57
N TYR A 208 -2.98 -10.49 -3.40
CA TYR A 208 -2.17 -10.53 -2.18
C TYR A 208 -1.03 -11.55 -2.27
N VAL A 209 -1.26 -12.72 -2.87
CA VAL A 209 -0.21 -13.71 -3.15
C VAL A 209 0.81 -13.15 -4.14
N SER A 210 0.35 -12.50 -5.22
CA SER A 210 1.23 -11.83 -6.19
C SER A 210 2.14 -10.80 -5.52
N PHE A 211 1.59 -9.94 -4.64
CA PHE A 211 2.39 -8.98 -3.90
C PHE A 211 3.37 -9.63 -2.94
N LEU A 212 2.95 -10.66 -2.19
CA LEU A 212 3.83 -11.38 -1.29
C LEU A 212 5.06 -11.92 -2.04
N VAL A 213 4.85 -12.58 -3.18
CA VAL A 213 5.94 -13.11 -4.02
C VAL A 213 6.87 -11.98 -4.49
N LEU A 214 6.32 -10.86 -4.97
CA LEU A 214 7.12 -9.76 -5.46
C LEU A 214 7.93 -9.06 -4.36
N PHE A 215 7.35 -8.86 -3.18
CA PHE A 215 8.06 -8.26 -2.04
C PHE A 215 9.13 -9.21 -1.48
N CYS A 216 8.86 -10.50 -1.39
CA CYS A 216 9.87 -11.51 -1.02
C CYS A 216 11.02 -11.54 -2.03
N ASN A 217 10.71 -11.52 -3.32
CA ASN A 217 11.72 -11.48 -4.38
C ASN A 217 12.58 -10.21 -4.30
N TYR A 218 11.95 -9.06 -4.10
CA TYR A 218 12.66 -7.79 -3.87
C TYR A 218 13.58 -7.86 -2.63
N PHE A 219 13.06 -8.37 -1.51
CA PHE A 219 13.85 -8.52 -0.28
C PHE A 219 15.08 -9.42 -0.48
N PHE A 220 14.88 -10.57 -1.12
CA PHE A 220 15.96 -11.53 -1.40
C PHE A 220 17.05 -10.91 -2.27
N HIS A 221 16.69 -10.24 -3.37
CA HIS A 221 17.66 -9.65 -4.28
C HIS A 221 18.39 -8.43 -3.68
N THR A 222 17.70 -7.59 -2.91
CA THR A 222 18.28 -6.34 -2.37
C THR A 222 19.08 -6.55 -1.09
N TYR A 223 18.66 -7.47 -0.21
CA TYR A 223 19.29 -7.64 1.10
C TYR A 223 20.12 -8.90 1.19
N LEU A 224 19.59 -10.06 0.81
CA LEU A 224 20.29 -11.34 0.99
C LEU A 224 21.38 -11.55 -0.07
N ARG A 225 21.06 -11.36 -1.35
CA ARG A 225 22.02 -11.56 -2.46
C ARG A 225 23.15 -10.53 -2.44
N SER A 226 22.86 -9.28 -2.10
CA SER A 226 23.88 -8.23 -1.93
C SER A 226 24.82 -8.51 -0.76
N THR A 227 24.31 -9.07 0.35
CA THR A 227 25.14 -9.43 1.50
C THR A 227 26.02 -10.63 1.21
N GLN A 228 25.54 -11.60 0.41
CA GLN A 228 26.37 -12.72 -0.05
C GLN A 228 27.50 -12.27 -0.98
N LYS A 229 27.28 -11.27 -1.83
CA LYS A 229 28.32 -10.73 -2.72
C LYS A 229 29.41 -10.00 -1.92
N SER A 230 29.02 -9.20 -0.93
CA SER A 230 29.95 -8.48 -0.02
C SER A 230 30.72 -9.39 0.95
N LYS A 231 30.28 -10.63 1.17
CA LYS A 231 31.00 -11.64 1.98
C LYS A 231 31.95 -12.53 1.15
N ARG A 232 31.84 -12.47 -0.19
CA ARG A 232 32.66 -13.26 -1.13
C ARG A 232 33.80 -12.44 -1.77
N GLU A 233 33.76 -11.12 -1.61
CA GLU A 233 34.86 -10.18 -1.90
C GLU A 233 35.62 -9.89 -0.60
#